data_AF-A0A5N8VD40-F1
#
_entry.id   AF-A0A5N8VD40-F1
#
_cell.length_a   1.000
_cell.length_b   1.000
_cell.length_c   1.000
_cell.angle_alpha   90.00
_cell.angle_beta   90.00
_cell.angle_gamma   90.00
#
_symmetry.space_group_name_H-M   'P 1'
#
loop_
_entity.id
_entity.type
_entity.pdbx_description
1 polymer ?
#
loop_
_entity_poly.entity_id
_entity_poly.type
_entity_poly.pdbx_seq_one_letter_code
_entity_poly.pdbx_strand_id
1 'polypeptide(L)'
;MSDGRLGDGRDRYVDFLRAWAIVLVVGGHWLITALVREPDGEIRAPELLATVPWTQWLTLAFQIMPLFFLAGGYAASGSWGRARAAGGTVGWWVRQRVLRLLLPAAVYSAVVLCALGVCEAVGVDGGTLALVGWAMAMQFWFLPVYLLLSALTPVLHAAHRRWGPLVPLGLGATAVVADVLAVGLHVPVVGLLDYLLVWGVAYQLGFC
;
A
#
# COMPACT_ATOMS: atom_id res chain seq x y z
N MET A 1 -38.90 -31.16 6.63
CA MET A 1 -37.55 -31.76 6.63
C MET A 1 -36.73 -30.91 5.69
N SER A 2 -36.16 -29.82 6.22
CA SER A 2 -35.63 -28.71 5.42
C SER A 2 -34.21 -28.99 4.95
N ASP A 3 -34.01 -28.64 3.69
CA ASP A 3 -32.86 -28.82 2.83
C ASP A 3 -31.54 -28.32 3.45
N GLY A 4 -30.54 -29.20 3.48
CA GLY A 4 -29.19 -28.92 3.92
C GLY A 4 -28.42 -28.16 2.85
N ARG A 5 -28.55 -26.84 2.84
CA ARG A 5 -27.62 -25.96 2.11
C ARG A 5 -26.52 -25.48 3.06
N LEU A 6 -25.44 -26.23 3.09
CA LEU A 6 -24.11 -25.74 3.47
C LEU A 6 -23.70 -24.67 2.44
N GLY A 7 -24.22 -23.45 2.60
CA GLY A 7 -23.80 -22.28 1.85
C GLY A 7 -22.44 -21.84 2.35
N ASP A 8 -21.43 -22.13 1.54
CA ASP A 8 -20.04 -21.65 1.57
C ASP A 8 -19.86 -20.37 2.41
N GLY A 9 -19.05 -20.47 3.47
CA GLY A 9 -18.84 -19.47 4.53
C GLY A 9 -18.16 -18.18 4.08
N ARG A 10 -18.75 -17.49 3.11
CA ARG A 10 -18.37 -16.15 2.66
C ARG A 10 -19.39 -15.16 3.20
N ASP A 11 -18.92 -14.34 4.14
CA ASP A 11 -19.69 -13.25 4.68
C ASP A 11 -19.89 -12.18 3.58
N ARG A 12 -21.10 -12.14 3.01
CA ARG A 12 -21.50 -11.19 1.97
C ARG A 12 -21.40 -9.74 2.44
N TYR A 13 -21.51 -9.49 3.74
CA TYR A 13 -21.32 -8.16 4.32
C TYR A 13 -19.85 -7.73 4.26
N VAL A 14 -18.93 -8.65 4.55
CA VAL A 14 -17.48 -8.40 4.42
C VAL A 14 -17.08 -8.18 2.96
N ASP A 15 -17.65 -8.95 2.03
CA ASP A 15 -17.38 -8.75 0.60
C ASP A 15 -17.94 -7.40 0.09
N PHE A 16 -19.11 -6.96 0.57
CA PHE A 16 -19.66 -5.62 0.27
C PHE A 16 -18.78 -4.50 0.82
N LEU A 17 -18.39 -4.57 2.10
CA LEU A 17 -17.50 -3.59 2.72
C LEU A 17 -16.16 -3.50 2.00
N ARG A 18 -15.61 -4.64 1.55
CA ARG A 18 -14.37 -4.67 0.77
C ARG A 18 -14.54 -3.99 -0.58
N ALA A 19 -15.65 -4.23 -1.28
CA ALA A 19 -15.97 -3.57 -2.54
C ALA A 19 -16.14 -2.05 -2.35
N TRP A 20 -16.86 -1.63 -1.30
CA TRP A 20 -17.07 -0.22 -0.97
C TRP A 20 -15.76 0.50 -0.61
N ALA A 21 -14.90 -0.14 0.19
CA ALA A 21 -13.58 0.37 0.52
C ALA A 21 -12.70 0.54 -0.72
N ILE A 22 -12.74 -0.42 -1.66
CA ILE A 22 -12.03 -0.29 -2.95
C ILE A 22 -12.56 0.91 -3.75
N VAL A 23 -13.88 1.08 -3.84
CA VAL A 23 -14.50 2.22 -4.55
C VAL A 23 -14.11 3.56 -3.92
N LEU A 24 -14.14 3.67 -2.59
CA LEU A 24 -13.70 4.88 -1.87
C LEU A 24 -12.23 5.18 -2.08
N VAL A 25 -11.37 4.16 -1.99
CA VAL A 25 -9.93 4.32 -2.20
C VAL A 25 -9.66 4.77 -3.63
N VAL A 26 -10.25 4.09 -4.62
CA VAL A 26 -10.10 4.47 -6.02
C VAL A 26 -10.63 5.90 -6.24
N GLY A 27 -11.86 6.20 -5.80
CA GLY A 27 -12.46 7.53 -5.94
C GLY A 27 -11.66 8.64 -5.24
N GLY A 28 -11.13 8.37 -4.04
CA GLY A 28 -10.28 9.29 -3.30
C GLY A 28 -8.94 9.56 -4.00
N HIS A 29 -8.32 8.53 -4.58
CA HIS A 29 -7.09 8.71 -5.37
C HIS A 29 -7.34 9.51 -6.64
N TRP A 30 -8.44 9.22 -7.37
CA TRP A 30 -8.84 10.01 -8.53
C TRP A 30 -9.10 11.49 -8.19
N LEU A 31 -9.63 11.77 -7.00
CA LEU A 31 -9.88 13.12 -6.51
C LEU A 31 -8.58 13.86 -6.16
N ILE A 32 -7.59 13.14 -5.60
CA ILE A 32 -6.26 13.68 -5.27
C ILE A 32 -5.42 13.89 -6.54
N THR A 33 -5.55 13.01 -7.53
CA THR A 33 -4.87 13.13 -8.83
C THR A 33 -5.64 13.99 -9.83
N ALA A 34 -6.54 14.87 -9.37
CA ALA A 34 -7.29 15.75 -10.25
C ALA A 34 -6.32 16.61 -11.07
N LEU A 35 -6.09 16.20 -12.31
CA LEU A 35 -5.27 16.89 -13.28
C LEU A 35 -6.02 18.17 -13.66
N VAL A 36 -5.52 19.30 -13.16
CA VAL A 36 -6.06 20.60 -13.54
C VAL A 36 -5.37 21.00 -14.83
N ARG A 37 -6.17 21.16 -15.89
CA ARG A 37 -5.71 21.76 -17.13
C ARG A 37 -5.69 23.27 -16.92
N GLU A 38 -4.50 23.86 -16.84
CA GLU A 38 -4.38 25.32 -16.76
C GLU A 38 -4.72 25.94 -18.15
N PRO A 39 -5.18 27.20 -18.20
CA PRO A 39 -5.67 27.85 -19.43
C PRO A 39 -4.65 27.97 -20.57
N ASP A 40 -3.37 27.89 -20.22
CA ASP A 40 -2.16 27.85 -21.05
C ASP A 40 -1.83 26.46 -21.62
N GLY A 41 -2.58 25.42 -21.23
CA GLY A 41 -2.50 24.08 -21.81
C GLY A 41 -1.56 23.11 -21.10
N GLU A 42 -0.88 23.53 -20.02
CA GLU A 42 -0.12 22.63 -19.15
C GLU A 42 -1.08 21.79 -18.28
N ILE A 43 -0.77 20.49 -18.17
CA ILE A 43 -1.45 19.59 -17.25
C ILE A 43 -0.62 19.56 -15.97
N ARG A 44 -1.09 20.22 -14.93
CA ARG A 44 -0.44 20.17 -13.62
C ARG A 44 -1.21 19.22 -12.71
N ALA A 45 -0.45 18.41 -11.97
CA ALA A 45 -0.92 17.68 -10.81
C ALA A 45 -0.39 18.39 -9.55
N PRO A 46 -0.85 19.62 -9.24
CA PRO A 46 -0.38 20.26 -8.02
C PRO A 46 -0.85 19.40 -6.84
N GLU A 47 0.06 19.00 -5.96
CA GLU A 47 -0.30 18.58 -4.61
C GLU A 47 -1.05 19.76 -3.97
N LEU A 48 -2.38 19.77 -4.07
CA LEU A 48 -3.25 20.82 -3.51
C LEU A 48 -3.08 20.98 -1.98
N LEU A 49 -2.41 20.00 -1.34
CA LEU A 49 -2.03 19.97 0.06
C LEU A 49 -0.76 20.78 0.37
N ALA A 50 0.12 20.96 -0.61
CA ALA A 50 1.34 21.77 -0.48
C ALA A 50 1.10 23.26 -0.78
N THR A 51 0.10 23.57 -1.61
CA THR A 51 -0.17 24.95 -2.08
C THR A 51 -1.15 25.73 -1.19
N VAL A 52 -1.91 25.05 -0.31
CA VAL A 52 -2.92 25.69 0.55
C VAL A 52 -2.70 25.26 2.03
N PRO A 53 -2.15 26.12 2.90
CA PRO A 53 -1.74 25.72 4.25
C PRO A 53 -2.86 25.13 5.12
N TRP A 54 -4.12 25.53 4.92
CA TRP A 54 -5.24 25.00 5.71
C TRP A 54 -5.64 23.57 5.29
N THR A 55 -5.34 23.15 4.06
CA THR A 55 -5.60 21.78 3.59
C THR A 55 -4.53 20.80 4.09
N GLN A 56 -3.41 21.26 4.65
CA GLN A 56 -2.42 20.37 5.27
C GLN A 56 -3.03 19.50 6.38
N TRP A 57 -4.02 19.99 7.13
CA TRP A 57 -4.74 19.18 8.12
C TRP A 57 -5.56 18.05 7.50
N LEU A 58 -6.02 18.22 6.27
CA LEU A 58 -6.69 17.16 5.51
C LEU A 58 -5.73 15.99 5.24
N THR A 59 -4.40 16.20 5.18
CA THR A 59 -3.45 15.07 5.04
C THR A 59 -3.61 14.04 6.14
N LEU A 60 -3.94 14.45 7.37
CA LEU A 60 -4.17 13.52 8.47
C LEU A 60 -5.41 12.64 8.24
N ALA A 61 -6.45 13.19 7.63
CA ALA A 61 -7.66 12.45 7.27
C ALA A 61 -7.47 11.58 6.02
N PHE A 62 -6.64 12.03 5.07
CA PHE A 62 -6.34 11.31 3.82
C PHE A 62 -5.12 10.37 3.93
N GLN A 63 -4.41 10.37 5.06
CA GLN A 63 -3.38 9.38 5.38
C GLN A 63 -4.05 8.04 5.71
N ILE A 64 -4.56 7.39 4.67
CA ILE A 64 -5.08 6.03 4.73
C ILE A 64 -3.93 5.01 4.82
N MET A 65 -2.70 5.43 4.49
CA MET A 65 -1.54 4.55 4.47
C MET A 65 -1.20 3.91 5.82
N PRO A 66 -1.08 4.64 6.95
CA PRO A 66 -0.85 4.01 8.26
C PRO A 66 -1.90 2.97 8.61
N LEU A 67 -3.18 3.27 8.36
CA LEU A 67 -4.29 2.35 8.59
C LEU A 67 -4.21 1.12 7.68
N PHE A 68 -3.80 1.30 6.42
CA PHE A 68 -3.59 0.21 5.47
C PHE A 68 -2.47 -0.75 5.93
N PHE A 69 -1.34 -0.22 6.41
CA PHE A 69 -0.26 -1.05 6.95
C PHE A 69 -0.66 -1.73 8.26
N LEU A 70 -1.36 -1.03 9.17
CA LEU A 70 -1.89 -1.59 10.42
C LEU A 70 -2.86 -2.76 10.15
N ALA A 71 -3.89 -2.53 9.33
CA ALA A 71 -4.85 -3.56 8.94
C ALA A 71 -4.18 -4.70 8.17
N GLY A 72 -3.17 -4.37 7.35
CA GLY A 72 -2.33 -5.33 6.65
C GLY A 72 -1.59 -6.26 7.61
N GLY A 73 -1.01 -5.70 8.68
CA GLY A 73 -0.33 -6.42 9.75
C GLY A 73 -1.28 -7.34 10.51
N TYR A 74 -2.44 -6.83 10.94
CA TYR A 74 -3.47 -7.62 11.61
C TYR A 74 -3.97 -8.80 10.76
N ALA A 75 -4.27 -8.55 9.49
CA ALA A 75 -4.67 -9.61 8.57
C ALA A 75 -3.53 -10.62 8.31
N ALA A 76 -2.28 -10.16 8.31
CA ALA A 76 -1.11 -11.00 8.09
C ALA A 76 -0.81 -11.90 9.30
N SER A 77 -0.83 -11.36 10.54
CA SER A 77 -0.63 -12.13 11.76
C SER A 77 -1.68 -13.24 11.92
N GLY A 78 -2.97 -12.91 11.72
CA GLY A 78 -4.06 -13.87 11.83
C GLY A 78 -4.02 -14.93 10.73
N SER A 79 -3.75 -14.55 9.48
CA SER A 79 -3.65 -15.51 8.37
C SER A 79 -2.41 -16.39 8.46
N TRP A 80 -1.27 -15.85 8.92
CA TRP A 80 -0.06 -16.63 9.17
C TRP A 80 -0.24 -17.61 10.32
N GLY A 81 -0.89 -17.20 11.41
CA GLY A 81 -1.23 -18.08 12.53
C GLY A 81 -2.07 -19.28 12.11
N ARG A 82 -3.11 -19.06 11.30
CA ARG A 82 -3.94 -20.14 10.73
C ARG A 82 -3.15 -21.03 9.76
N ALA A 83 -2.36 -20.45 8.87
CA ALA A 83 -1.56 -21.22 7.91
C ALA A 83 -0.53 -22.11 8.62
N ARG A 84 0.11 -21.59 9.68
CA ARG A 84 1.04 -22.35 10.51
C ARG A 84 0.34 -23.47 11.27
N ALA A 85 -0.84 -23.22 11.85
CA ALA A 85 -1.63 -24.25 12.53
C ALA A 85 -2.08 -25.37 11.58
N ALA A 86 -2.31 -25.06 10.30
CA ALA A 86 -2.63 -26.01 9.25
C ALA A 86 -1.40 -26.71 8.63
N GLY A 87 -0.19 -26.51 9.17
CA GLY A 87 1.05 -27.14 8.65
C GLY A 87 1.59 -26.53 7.35
N GLY A 88 1.10 -25.34 6.95
CA GLY A 88 1.55 -24.66 5.73
C GLY A 88 2.99 -24.15 5.82
N THR A 89 3.66 -24.07 4.67
CA THR A 89 5.02 -23.53 4.56
C THR A 89 5.02 -22.01 4.38
N VAL A 90 6.09 -21.36 4.87
CA VAL A 90 6.30 -19.90 4.72
C VAL A 90 6.22 -19.48 3.25
N GLY A 91 6.97 -20.17 2.38
CA GLY A 91 7.04 -19.82 0.96
C GLY A 91 5.69 -19.91 0.25
N TRP A 92 4.88 -20.91 0.58
CA TRP A 92 3.54 -21.04 -0.01
C TRP A 92 2.60 -19.92 0.44
N TRP A 93 2.61 -19.58 1.74
CA TRP A 93 1.78 -18.50 2.28
C TRP A 93 2.17 -17.13 1.71
N VAL A 94 3.48 -16.82 1.66
CA VAL A 94 3.98 -15.59 1.05
C VAL A 94 3.59 -15.54 -0.42
N ARG A 95 3.82 -16.62 -1.18
CA ARG A 95 3.47 -16.69 -2.61
C ARG A 95 1.98 -16.42 -2.85
N GLN A 96 1.09 -17.05 -2.09
CA GLN A 96 -0.35 -16.82 -2.25
C GLN A 96 -0.73 -15.37 -1.96
N ARG A 97 -0.13 -14.75 -0.93
CA ARG A 97 -0.42 -13.37 -0.57
C ARG A 97 0.10 -12.40 -1.64
N VAL A 98 1.35 -12.61 -2.09
CA VAL A 98 1.97 -11.85 -3.17
C VAL A 98 1.15 -11.95 -4.44
N LEU A 99 0.74 -13.15 -4.87
CA LEU A 99 -0.07 -13.34 -6.08
C LEU A 99 -1.45 -12.67 -5.95
N ARG A 100 -2.12 -12.78 -4.80
CA ARG A 100 -3.44 -12.14 -4.60
C ARG A 100 -3.37 -10.61 -4.62
N LEU A 101 -2.22 -10.02 -4.30
CA LEU A 101 -2.00 -8.58 -4.32
C LEU A 101 -1.48 -8.09 -5.67
N LEU A 102 -0.50 -8.79 -6.23
CA LEU A 102 0.12 -8.43 -7.50
C LEU A 102 -0.80 -8.69 -8.69
N LEU A 103 -1.66 -9.71 -8.66
CA LEU A 103 -2.49 -10.05 -9.81
C LEU A 103 -3.49 -8.93 -10.17
N PRO A 104 -4.28 -8.37 -9.23
CA PRO A 104 -5.12 -7.20 -9.53
C PRO A 104 -4.31 -5.99 -9.99
N ALA A 105 -3.18 -5.70 -9.33
CA ALA A 105 -2.31 -4.58 -9.68
C ALA A 105 -1.70 -4.73 -11.09
N ALA A 106 -1.29 -5.95 -11.46
CA ALA A 106 -0.74 -6.28 -12.76
C ALA A 106 -1.81 -6.19 -13.87
N VAL A 107 -3.03 -6.66 -13.62
CA VAL A 107 -4.15 -6.52 -14.56
C VAL A 107 -4.46 -5.05 -14.81
N TYR A 108 -4.58 -4.24 -13.76
CA TYR A 108 -4.76 -2.80 -13.89
C TYR A 108 -3.61 -2.15 -14.66
N SER A 109 -2.37 -2.46 -14.28
CA SER A 109 -1.18 -1.91 -14.93
C SER A 109 -1.11 -2.27 -16.40
N ALA A 110 -1.45 -3.51 -16.77
CA ALA A 110 -1.51 -3.95 -18.15
C ALA A 110 -2.55 -3.16 -18.96
N VAL A 111 -3.76 -2.94 -18.40
CA VAL A 111 -4.79 -2.14 -19.07
C VAL A 111 -4.32 -0.72 -19.35
N VAL A 112 -3.70 -0.07 -18.36
CA VAL A 112 -3.22 1.31 -18.55
C VAL A 112 -2.02 1.37 -19.49
N LEU A 113 -1.06 0.44 -19.40
CA LEU A 113 0.06 0.35 -20.34
C LEU A 113 -0.41 0.11 -21.78
N CYS A 114 -1.43 -0.73 -21.98
CA CYS A 114 -2.07 -0.91 -23.28
C CYS A 114 -2.71 0.41 -23.77
N ALA A 115 -3.40 1.14 -22.90
CA ALA A 115 -3.99 2.43 -23.24
C ALA A 115 -2.92 3.46 -23.62
N LEU A 116 -1.80 3.51 -22.88
CA LEU A 116 -0.66 4.37 -23.19
C LEU A 116 -0.03 4.01 -24.54
N GLY A 117 0.14 2.72 -24.86
CA GLY A 117 0.65 2.28 -26.16
C GLY A 117 -0.27 2.65 -27.32
N VAL A 118 -1.59 2.64 -27.11
CA VAL A 118 -2.56 3.14 -28.10
C VAL A 118 -2.47 4.66 -28.26
N CYS A 119 -2.36 5.41 -27.16
CA CYS A 119 -2.17 6.86 -27.19
C CYS A 119 -0.87 7.27 -27.90
N GLU A 120 0.22 6.55 -27.64
CA GLU A 120 1.49 6.71 -28.35
C GLU A 120 1.33 6.47 -29.86
N ALA A 121 0.63 5.41 -30.25
CA ALA A 121 0.36 5.09 -31.65
C ALA A 121 -0.52 6.14 -32.38
N VAL A 122 -1.38 6.86 -31.64
CA VAL A 122 -2.23 7.94 -32.17
C VAL A 122 -1.50 9.31 -32.14
N GLY A 123 -0.27 9.36 -31.64
CA GLY A 123 0.59 10.55 -31.67
C GLY A 123 0.37 11.50 -30.49
N VAL A 124 -0.06 10.99 -29.33
CA VAL A 124 -0.13 11.78 -28.09
C VAL A 124 1.29 12.19 -27.66
N ASP A 125 1.41 13.43 -27.16
CA ASP A 125 2.67 13.99 -26.68
C ASP A 125 3.35 13.13 -25.60
N GLY A 126 4.67 12.95 -25.74
CA GLY A 126 5.47 12.13 -24.82
C GLY A 126 5.52 12.67 -23.40
N GLY A 127 5.40 13.98 -23.21
CA GLY A 127 5.30 14.60 -21.88
C GLY A 127 4.01 14.18 -21.16
N THR A 128 2.89 14.09 -21.89
CA THR A 128 1.62 13.59 -21.35
C THR A 128 1.70 12.11 -20.97
N LEU A 129 2.32 11.28 -21.82
CA LEU A 129 2.52 9.86 -21.53
C LEU A 129 3.44 9.66 -20.31
N ALA A 130 4.52 10.44 -20.20
CA ALA A 130 5.43 10.41 -19.06
C ALA A 130 4.74 10.86 -17.77
N LEU A 131 3.87 11.88 -17.83
CA LEU A 131 3.09 12.34 -16.69
C LEU A 131 2.15 11.26 -16.17
N VAL A 132 1.42 10.58 -17.07
CA VAL A 132 0.51 9.48 -16.69
C VAL A 132 1.29 8.31 -16.10
N GLY A 133 2.42 7.95 -16.71
CA GLY A 133 3.32 6.90 -16.19
C GLY A 133 3.87 7.23 -14.80
N TRP A 134 4.29 8.48 -14.59
CA TRP A 134 4.73 8.97 -13.28
C TRP A 134 3.60 8.93 -12.25
N ALA A 135 2.40 9.38 -12.60
CA ALA A 135 1.24 9.33 -11.71
C ALA A 135 0.89 7.90 -11.28
N MET A 136 0.99 6.92 -12.19
CA MET A 136 0.85 5.50 -11.84
C MET A 136 1.95 5.00 -10.91
N ALA A 137 3.22 5.33 -11.19
CA ALA A 137 4.34 4.94 -10.34
C ALA A 137 4.20 5.53 -8.94
N MET A 138 3.80 6.80 -8.86
CA MET A 138 3.49 7.51 -7.63
C MET A 138 2.32 6.86 -6.89
N GLN A 139 1.35 6.24 -7.56
CA GLN A 139 0.27 5.49 -6.91
C GLN A 139 0.74 4.15 -6.33
N PHE A 140 1.68 3.47 -7.00
CA PHE A 140 2.14 2.12 -6.63
C PHE A 140 3.35 2.08 -5.70
N TRP A 141 3.90 3.23 -5.32
CA TRP A 141 5.10 3.32 -4.46
C TRP A 141 5.02 2.48 -3.17
N PHE A 142 3.83 2.38 -2.57
CA PHE A 142 3.62 1.63 -1.33
C PHE A 142 3.62 0.12 -1.54
N LEU A 143 3.35 -0.36 -2.76
CA LEU A 143 3.18 -1.78 -3.06
C LEU A 143 4.47 -2.58 -2.83
N PRO A 144 5.66 -2.16 -3.32
CA PRO A 144 6.93 -2.81 -2.98
C PRO A 144 7.19 -2.88 -1.47
N VAL A 145 6.98 -1.79 -0.74
CA VAL A 145 7.16 -1.69 0.72
C VAL A 145 6.23 -2.68 1.43
N TYR A 146 4.95 -2.70 1.04
CA TYR A 146 3.95 -3.60 1.61
C TYR A 146 4.23 -5.07 1.32
N LEU A 147 4.70 -5.40 0.11
CA LEU A 147 5.10 -6.75 -0.27
C LEU A 147 6.31 -7.21 0.56
N LEU A 148 7.29 -6.33 0.78
CA LEU A 148 8.46 -6.64 1.60
C LEU A 148 8.05 -6.89 3.06
N LEU A 149 7.24 -6.02 3.66
CA LEU A 149 6.71 -6.23 5.02
C LEU A 149 5.85 -7.50 5.13
N SER A 150 5.05 -7.80 4.10
CA SER A 150 4.29 -9.04 4.02
C SER A 150 5.17 -10.29 3.87
N ALA A 151 6.30 -10.20 3.16
CA ALA A 151 7.28 -11.27 3.09
C ALA A 151 8.02 -11.45 4.43
N LEU A 152 8.26 -10.34 5.15
CA LEU A 152 8.89 -10.33 6.47
C LEU A 152 7.95 -10.70 7.62
N THR A 153 6.64 -10.87 7.37
CA THR A 153 5.65 -11.23 8.39
C THR A 153 6.08 -12.40 9.28
N PRO A 154 6.63 -13.53 8.78
CA PRO A 154 7.01 -14.66 9.63
C PRO A 154 8.10 -14.28 10.64
N VAL A 155 9.07 -13.47 10.21
CA VAL A 155 10.18 -12.98 11.05
C VAL A 155 9.66 -11.97 12.06
N LEU A 156 8.88 -10.99 11.59
CA LEU A 156 8.25 -9.97 12.43
C LEU A 156 7.32 -10.60 13.47
N HIS A 157 6.55 -11.63 13.10
CA HIS A 157 5.64 -12.32 13.99
C HIS A 157 6.39 -13.17 15.03
N ALA A 158 7.48 -13.84 14.64
CA ALA A 158 8.35 -14.55 15.58
C ALA A 158 9.03 -13.59 16.57
N ALA A 159 9.52 -12.44 16.09
CA ALA A 159 10.08 -11.40 16.93
C ALA A 159 9.02 -10.84 17.90
N HIS A 160 7.82 -10.53 17.40
CA HIS A 160 6.72 -10.01 18.21
C HIS A 160 6.29 -11.00 19.30
N ARG A 161 6.21 -12.30 19.00
CA ARG A 161 5.92 -13.31 20.03
C ARG A 161 6.98 -13.44 21.11
N ARG A 162 8.22 -13.04 20.82
CA ARG A 162 9.36 -13.20 21.73
C ARG A 162 9.68 -11.93 22.53
N TRP A 163 9.38 -10.75 21.97
CA TRP A 163 9.72 -9.44 22.56
C TRP A 163 8.50 -8.51 22.74
N GLY A 164 7.32 -8.91 22.25
CA GLY A 164 6.06 -8.17 22.37
C GLY A 164 6.16 -6.74 21.80
N PRO A 165 5.69 -5.72 22.53
CA PRO A 165 5.68 -4.32 22.07
C PRO A 165 7.08 -3.71 21.93
N LEU A 166 8.15 -4.38 22.36
CA LEU A 166 9.52 -3.90 22.14
C LEU A 166 9.91 -3.90 20.66
N VAL A 167 9.27 -4.73 19.82
CA VAL A 167 9.58 -4.79 18.38
C VAL A 167 9.17 -3.51 17.63
N PRO A 168 7.91 -3.01 17.72
CA PRO A 168 7.56 -1.74 17.11
C PRO A 168 8.36 -0.57 17.71
N LEU A 169 8.69 -0.60 19.01
CA LEU A 169 9.55 0.42 19.62
C LEU A 169 10.98 0.40 19.05
N GLY A 170 11.58 -0.79 18.87
CA GLY A 170 12.90 -0.92 18.27
C GLY A 170 12.93 -0.49 16.81
N LEU A 171 11.91 -0.85 16.03
CA LEU A 171 11.76 -0.36 14.65
C LEU A 171 11.63 1.16 14.61
N GLY A 172 10.81 1.74 15.49
CA GLY A 172 10.63 3.19 15.60
C GLY A 172 11.91 3.91 15.98
N ALA A 173 12.64 3.41 16.97
CA ALA A 173 13.95 3.96 17.35
C ALA A 173 14.96 3.88 16.20
N THR A 174 14.95 2.78 15.44
CA THR A 174 15.84 2.62 14.27
C THR A 174 15.43 3.56 13.14
N ALA A 175 14.14 3.78 12.91
CA ALA A 175 13.62 4.78 11.97
C ALA A 175 14.11 6.18 12.35
N VAL A 176 13.94 6.59 13.61
CA VAL A 176 14.42 7.91 14.07
C VAL A 176 15.92 8.09 13.83
N VAL A 177 16.73 7.06 14.08
CA VAL A 177 18.17 7.11 13.79
C VAL A 177 18.43 7.18 12.28
N ALA A 178 17.72 6.41 11.47
CA ALA A 178 17.83 6.44 10.02
C ALA A 178 17.43 7.81 9.45
N ASP A 179 16.38 8.43 9.96
CA ASP A 179 15.92 9.77 9.60
C ASP A 179 16.97 10.84 9.93
N VAL A 180 17.54 10.80 11.14
CA VAL A 180 18.60 11.73 11.54
C VAL A 180 19.84 11.57 10.65
N LEU A 181 20.18 10.33 10.27
CA LEU A 181 21.28 10.06 9.35
C LEU A 181 20.96 10.47 7.91
N ALA A 182 19.72 10.28 7.44
CA ALA A 182 19.30 10.63 6.09
C ALA A 182 19.25 12.15 5.90
N VAL A 183 18.63 12.87 6.83
CA VAL A 183 18.50 14.34 6.80
C VAL A 183 19.84 15.00 7.12
N GLY A 184 20.64 14.42 8.03
CA GLY A 184 21.95 14.96 8.40
C GLY A 184 23.05 14.70 7.37
N LEU A 185 23.15 13.47 6.84
CA LEU A 185 24.26 13.02 5.99
C LEU A 185 23.89 12.85 4.51
N HIS A 186 22.65 13.16 4.11
CA HIS A 186 22.17 13.15 2.72
C HIS A 186 22.42 11.83 1.98
N VAL A 187 22.28 10.69 2.67
CA VAL A 187 22.51 9.35 2.08
C VAL A 187 21.20 8.82 1.46
N PRO A 188 21.04 8.78 0.12
CA PRO A 188 19.75 8.48 -0.52
C PRO A 188 19.24 7.06 -0.29
N VAL A 189 20.16 6.11 -0.07
CA VAL A 189 19.85 4.69 0.18
C VAL A 189 19.13 4.51 1.52
N VAL A 190 19.32 5.43 2.47
CA VAL A 190 18.68 5.38 3.79
C VAL A 190 17.19 5.72 3.72
N GLY A 191 16.76 6.51 2.72
CA GLY A 191 15.34 6.86 2.56
C GLY A 191 14.43 5.65 2.30
N LEU A 192 14.89 4.66 1.52
CA LEU A 192 14.10 3.43 1.28
C LEU A 192 13.99 2.57 2.55
N LEU A 193 15.06 2.54 3.34
CA LEU A 193 15.09 1.88 4.64
C LEU A 193 14.16 2.58 5.63
N ASP A 194 14.16 3.90 5.64
CA ASP A 194 13.29 4.68 6.51
C ASP A 194 11.81 4.41 6.23
N TYR A 195 11.40 4.41 4.96
CA TYR A 195 10.04 4.01 4.57
C TYR A 195 9.68 2.62 5.12
N LEU A 196 10.57 1.63 4.99
CA LEU A 196 10.32 0.29 5.52
C LEU A 196 10.21 0.26 7.04
N LEU A 197 11.00 1.08 7.75
CA LEU A 197 11.02 1.15 9.20
C LEU A 197 9.76 1.85 9.73
N VAL A 198 9.44 3.04 9.22
CA VAL A 198 8.27 3.84 9.61
C VAL A 198 6.98 3.06 9.35
N TRP A 199 6.80 2.53 8.13
CA TRP A 199 5.62 1.72 7.82
C TRP A 199 5.65 0.36 8.52
N GLY A 200 6.85 -0.17 8.80
CA GLY A 200 7.07 -1.36 9.60
C GLY A 200 6.54 -1.22 11.02
N VAL A 201 6.66 -0.04 11.65
CA VAL A 201 6.05 0.24 12.97
C VAL A 201 4.54 0.11 12.89
N ALA A 202 3.89 0.81 11.96
CA ALA A 202 2.43 0.74 11.78
C ALA A 202 1.96 -0.70 11.52
N TYR A 203 2.71 -1.43 10.69
CA TYR A 203 2.43 -2.84 10.39
C TYR A 203 2.59 -3.76 11.62
N GLN A 204 3.65 -3.56 12.43
CA GLN A 204 3.88 -4.30 13.67
C GLN A 204 2.85 -4.00 14.75
N LEU A 205 2.37 -2.76 14.83
CA LEU A 205 1.29 -2.39 15.75
C LEU A 205 0.01 -3.19 15.44
N GLY A 206 -0.19 -3.61 14.19
CA GLY A 206 -1.31 -4.47 13.81
C GLY A 206 -1.20 -5.90 14.37
N PHE A 207 -0.07 -6.29 14.96
CA PHE A 207 0.11 -7.60 15.59
C PHE A 207 -0.31 -7.61 17.07
N CYS A 208 -0.44 -6.43 17.69
CA CYS A 208 -0.80 -6.25 19.09
C CYS A 208 -2.27 -6.56 19.35
#